data_AF-A0A382TJ99-F1
#
_entry.id   AF-A0A382TJ99-F1
#
_cell.length_a   1.000
_cell.length_b   1.000
_cell.length_c   1.000
_cell.angle_alpha   90.00
_cell.angle_beta   90.00
_cell.angle_gamma   90.00
#
_symmetry.space_group_name_H-M   'P 1'
#
loop_
_entity.id
_entity.type
_entity.pdbx_description
1 polymer ?
#
loop_
_entity_poly.entity_id
_entity_poly.type
_entity_poly.pdbx_seq_one_letter_code
_entity_poly.pdbx_strand_id
1 'polypeptide(L)'
;MKGQFWKWRMHGGAVTMAREYNNLNRRPDLILSTDMLDLSTFLALTRRNSQKIPTAVYFHENQLSYPWSPLDRDIQKNRDTHYGFINYASALAADQVFFNSEFHMESFLEALPGFLKQFPDHRELNSVNEIKIKCSVIHLGIDLKRFDKYQTKSSDCPLILWNHRWEYDKNPELFFSVLEKVRDTGNRFKLAVLGENFSQSPDIFNQAQKTFHNNIVQWGYTKSFDDYAEWLWKADILPVTSNQEFFGASVMEAIYCDTWPILPNRLTYPELI
;
A
#
# COMPACT_ATOMS: atom_id res chain seq x y z
N MET A 1 2.68 -18.64 -1.25
CA MET A 1 1.20 -18.72 -1.24
C MET A 1 0.63 -17.48 -1.96
N LYS A 2 -0.32 -17.58 -2.90
CA LYS A 2 -0.89 -16.42 -3.67
C LYS A 2 -1.52 -15.35 -2.78
N GLY A 3 -1.25 -14.05 -2.88
CA GLY A 3 -1.76 -12.97 -1.99
C GLY A 3 -3.29 -12.78 -1.90
N GLN A 4 -4.04 -13.76 -1.37
CA GLN A 4 -5.49 -13.76 -1.20
C GLN A 4 -5.87 -14.21 0.21
N PHE A 5 -7.06 -13.83 0.71
CA PHE A 5 -7.53 -14.16 2.06
C PHE A 5 -6.60 -13.66 3.17
N TRP A 6 -6.17 -12.39 3.06
CA TRP A 6 -5.18 -11.77 3.92
C TRP A 6 -5.49 -11.91 5.42
N LYS A 7 -6.77 -11.80 5.80
CA LYS A 7 -7.27 -12.00 7.16
C LYS A 7 -6.89 -13.37 7.72
N TRP A 8 -7.20 -14.43 6.95
CA TRP A 8 -6.81 -15.79 7.33
C TRP A 8 -5.29 -15.95 7.35
N ARG A 9 -4.54 -15.23 6.52
CA ARG A 9 -3.07 -15.32 6.50
C ARG A 9 -2.44 -14.70 7.73
N MET A 10 -2.93 -13.57 8.21
CA MET A 10 -2.43 -12.98 9.45
C MET A 10 -2.61 -13.94 10.63
N HIS A 11 -3.66 -14.77 10.63
CA HIS A 11 -3.86 -15.82 11.63
C HIS A 11 -3.11 -17.13 11.32
N GLY A 12 -3.54 -17.86 10.29
CA GLY A 12 -3.09 -19.21 9.98
C GLY A 12 -1.77 -19.30 9.22
N GLY A 13 -1.28 -18.17 8.69
CA GLY A 13 -0.01 -18.10 7.98
C GLY A 13 1.16 -18.46 8.89
N ALA A 14 1.17 -17.95 10.13
CA ALA A 14 2.21 -18.25 11.12
C ALA A 14 2.35 -19.75 11.39
N VAL A 15 1.23 -20.47 11.54
CA VAL A 15 1.22 -21.92 11.78
C VAL A 15 1.81 -22.68 10.60
N THR A 16 1.40 -22.33 9.38
CA THR A 16 1.85 -23.02 8.17
C THR A 16 3.34 -22.76 7.92
N MET A 17 3.77 -21.49 8.03
CA MET A 17 5.16 -21.10 7.87
C MET A 17 6.05 -21.71 8.96
N ALA A 18 5.58 -21.81 10.21
CA ALA A 18 6.32 -22.45 11.30
C ALA A 18 6.57 -23.94 11.03
N ARG A 19 5.57 -24.66 10.52
CA ARG A 19 5.73 -26.06 10.10
C ARG A 19 6.76 -26.20 8.99
N GLU A 20 6.67 -25.35 7.96
CA GLU A 20 7.64 -25.36 6.85
C GLU A 20 9.05 -25.04 7.33
N TYR A 21 9.20 -24.01 8.17
CA TYR A 21 10.46 -23.63 8.80
C TYR A 21 11.07 -24.78 9.61
N ASN A 22 10.29 -25.45 10.44
CA ASN A 22 10.76 -26.57 11.26
C ASN A 22 11.20 -27.80 10.44
N ASN A 23 10.76 -27.90 9.17
CA ASN A 23 11.18 -28.93 8.23
C ASN A 23 12.38 -28.51 7.37
N LEU A 24 12.91 -27.29 7.55
CA LEU A 24 14.12 -26.86 6.85
C LEU A 24 15.34 -27.60 7.37
N ASN A 25 16.14 -28.14 6.45
CA ASN A 25 17.45 -28.74 6.77
C ASN A 25 18.57 -27.70 6.92
N ARG A 26 18.23 -26.41 7.01
CA ARG A 26 19.18 -25.30 7.13
C ARG A 26 18.69 -24.28 8.15
N ARG A 27 19.63 -23.71 8.89
CA ARG A 27 19.38 -22.59 9.81
C ARG A 27 19.67 -21.28 9.09
N PRO A 28 18.71 -20.34 8.98
CA PRO A 28 18.97 -19.05 8.40
C PRO A 28 19.76 -18.14 9.36
N ASP A 29 20.46 -17.15 8.79
CA ASP A 29 21.15 -16.11 9.54
C ASP A 29 20.21 -14.97 9.99
N LEU A 30 19.05 -14.84 9.35
CA LEU A 30 18.03 -13.81 9.60
C LEU A 30 16.63 -14.36 9.27
N ILE A 31 15.65 -14.05 10.11
CA ILE A 31 14.23 -14.21 9.80
C ILE A 31 13.67 -12.83 9.46
N LEU A 32 13.35 -12.62 8.18
CA LEU A 32 12.66 -11.42 7.72
C LEU A 32 11.22 -11.79 7.34
N SER A 33 10.25 -11.14 7.94
CA SER A 33 8.82 -11.31 7.63
C SER A 33 8.17 -9.99 7.23
N THR A 34 6.96 -10.07 6.66
CA THR A 34 6.11 -8.89 6.50
C THR A 34 5.16 -8.75 7.67
N ASP A 35 4.56 -7.57 7.83
CA ASP A 35 3.48 -7.26 8.78
C ASP A 35 2.23 -8.13 8.63
N MET A 36 2.12 -8.86 7.52
CA MET A 36 1.03 -9.80 7.25
C MET A 36 1.24 -11.19 7.87
N LEU A 37 2.40 -11.42 8.51
CA LEU A 37 2.67 -12.62 9.32
C LEU A 37 2.56 -12.26 10.80
N ASP A 38 1.80 -13.04 11.57
CA ASP A 38 1.95 -13.02 13.03
C ASP A 38 3.32 -13.61 13.41
N LEU A 39 4.32 -12.72 13.49
CA LEU A 39 5.69 -13.06 13.82
C LEU A 39 5.78 -13.61 15.25
N SER A 40 4.98 -13.08 16.18
CA SER A 40 4.98 -13.51 17.57
C SER A 40 4.60 -15.00 17.70
N THR A 41 3.52 -15.42 17.03
CA THR A 41 3.09 -16.81 16.97
C THR A 41 4.10 -17.68 16.23
N PHE A 42 4.64 -17.20 15.11
CA PHE A 42 5.67 -17.92 14.36
C PHE A 42 6.89 -18.23 15.23
N LEU A 43 7.42 -17.25 15.97
CA LEU A 43 8.56 -17.42 16.85
C LEU A 43 8.25 -18.39 18.00
N ALA A 44 7.06 -18.30 18.59
CA ALA A 44 6.64 -19.23 19.64
C ALA A 44 6.63 -20.70 19.17
N LEU A 45 6.12 -20.95 17.96
CA LEU A 45 6.03 -22.30 17.36
C LEU A 45 7.37 -22.83 16.83
N THR A 46 8.33 -21.95 16.56
CA THR A 46 9.64 -22.30 16.00
C THR A 46 10.79 -22.20 17.00
N ARG A 47 10.52 -21.77 18.24
CA ARG A 47 11.53 -21.40 19.26
C ARG A 47 12.71 -22.35 19.41
N ARG A 48 12.51 -23.66 19.25
CA ARG A 48 13.58 -24.67 19.35
C ARG A 48 14.67 -24.46 18.28
N ASN A 49 14.24 -24.00 17.11
CA ASN A 49 15.06 -23.82 15.91
C ASN A 49 15.33 -22.34 15.58
N SER A 50 14.49 -21.41 16.06
CA SER A 50 14.63 -19.96 15.80
C SER A 50 15.34 -19.18 16.92
N GLN A 51 15.59 -19.80 18.08
CA GLN A 51 16.32 -19.14 19.17
C GLN A 51 17.65 -18.52 18.68
N LYS A 52 17.92 -17.29 19.13
CA LYS A 52 19.11 -16.49 18.79
C LYS A 52 19.27 -16.13 17.31
N ILE A 53 18.30 -16.40 16.45
CA ILE A 53 18.32 -15.89 15.08
C ILE A 53 17.74 -14.48 15.10
N PRO A 54 18.44 -13.46 14.59
CA PRO A 54 17.89 -12.12 14.44
C PRO A 54 16.60 -12.13 13.63
N THR A 55 15.69 -11.23 13.99
CA THR A 55 14.36 -11.11 13.42
C THR A 55 14.09 -9.68 12.98
N ALA A 56 13.47 -9.53 11.82
CA ALA A 56 12.99 -8.26 11.34
C ALA A 56 11.59 -8.41 10.75
N VAL A 57 10.78 -7.39 10.92
CA VAL A 57 9.46 -7.29 10.28
C VAL A 57 9.42 -6.04 9.42
N TYR A 58 8.96 -6.18 8.18
CA TYR A 58 8.79 -5.09 7.23
C TYR A 58 7.30 -4.78 7.06
N PHE A 59 6.91 -3.56 7.38
CA PHE A 59 5.54 -3.07 7.32
C PHE A 59 5.24 -2.47 5.94
N HIS A 60 4.34 -3.13 5.21
CA HIS A 60 3.78 -2.63 3.96
C HIS A 60 2.44 -1.89 4.19
N GLU A 61 1.70 -2.29 5.22
CA GLU A 61 0.43 -1.70 5.61
C GLU A 61 0.37 -1.49 7.14
N ASN A 62 -0.65 -0.76 7.59
CA ASN A 62 -0.89 -0.49 9.01
C ASN A 62 -2.30 -0.90 9.39
N GLN A 63 -2.48 -2.04 10.07
CA GLN A 63 -3.80 -2.50 10.47
C GLN A 63 -4.40 -1.70 11.65
N LEU A 64 -3.65 -0.79 12.28
CA LEU A 64 -4.17 0.14 13.29
C LEU A 64 -4.92 1.33 12.66
N SER A 65 -4.53 1.73 11.45
CA SER A 65 -5.10 2.88 10.74
C SER A 65 -5.72 2.51 9.40
N TYR A 66 -5.86 1.22 9.11
CA TYR A 66 -6.43 0.74 7.85
C TYR A 66 -7.90 1.20 7.73
N PRO A 67 -8.32 1.76 6.57
CA PRO A 67 -9.68 2.23 6.39
C PRO A 67 -10.61 1.04 6.16
N TRP A 68 -11.13 0.48 7.25
CA TRP A 68 -12.07 -0.63 7.18
C TRP A 68 -13.44 -0.18 6.65
N SER A 69 -14.04 -0.98 5.75
CA SER A 69 -15.42 -0.74 5.29
C SER A 69 -16.40 -0.98 6.44
N PRO A 70 -17.34 -0.06 6.75
CA PRO A 70 -18.36 -0.26 7.78
C PRO A 70 -19.21 -1.54 7.59
N LEU A 71 -19.25 -2.06 6.35
CA LEU A 71 -19.96 -3.29 6.00
C LEU A 71 -19.10 -4.55 6.17
N ASP A 72 -17.85 -4.43 6.58
CA ASP A 72 -16.95 -5.55 6.81
C ASP A 72 -17.43 -6.38 8.02
N ARG A 73 -17.51 -7.69 7.80
CA ARG A 73 -17.99 -8.67 8.80
C ARG A 73 -17.20 -8.63 10.10
N ASP A 74 -15.91 -8.33 10.06
CA ASP A 74 -15.07 -8.29 11.26
C ASP A 74 -15.28 -7.01 12.07
N ILE A 75 -15.56 -5.86 11.45
CA ILE A 75 -16.02 -4.67 12.20
C ILE A 75 -17.35 -4.98 12.89
N GLN A 76 -18.31 -5.56 12.18
CA GLN A 76 -19.63 -5.92 12.76
C GLN A 76 -19.51 -6.88 13.95
N LYS A 77 -18.40 -7.62 14.02
CA LYS A 77 -18.10 -8.58 15.08
C LYS A 77 -17.07 -8.08 16.09
N ASN A 78 -16.60 -6.83 15.99
CA ASN A 78 -15.53 -6.23 16.79
C ASN A 78 -14.24 -7.08 16.79
N ARG A 79 -13.86 -7.61 15.62
CA ARG A 79 -12.67 -8.45 15.39
C ARG A 79 -11.56 -7.73 14.62
N ASP A 80 -11.83 -6.53 14.14
CA ASP A 80 -10.90 -5.64 13.43
C ASP A 80 -9.68 -5.28 14.29
N THR A 81 -9.88 -5.06 15.59
CA THR A 81 -8.79 -4.76 16.54
C THR A 81 -7.74 -5.86 16.65
N HIS A 82 -8.09 -7.10 16.32
CA HIS A 82 -7.16 -8.22 16.41
C HIS A 82 -5.99 -8.12 15.42
N TYR A 83 -6.23 -7.61 14.21
CA TYR A 83 -5.16 -7.45 13.22
C TYR A 83 -4.17 -6.36 13.65
N GLY A 84 -4.68 -5.29 14.25
CA GLY A 84 -3.86 -4.29 14.94
C GLY A 84 -3.03 -4.89 16.09
N PHE A 85 -3.60 -5.82 16.85
CA PHE A 85 -2.87 -6.53 17.91
C PHE A 85 -1.75 -7.42 17.34
N ILE A 86 -1.99 -8.11 16.22
CA ILE A 86 -0.96 -8.90 15.53
C ILE A 86 0.20 -8.00 15.09
N ASN A 87 -0.09 -6.86 14.47
CA ASN A 87 0.93 -5.88 14.09
C ASN A 87 1.71 -5.39 15.32
N TYR A 88 1.02 -4.99 16.39
CA TYR A 88 1.65 -4.56 17.64
C TYR A 88 2.55 -5.63 18.25
N ALA A 89 2.05 -6.85 18.44
CA ALA A 89 2.80 -7.96 19.04
C ALA A 89 3.98 -8.40 18.16
N SER A 90 3.82 -8.37 16.83
CA SER A 90 4.90 -8.67 15.89
C SER A 90 5.99 -7.61 15.91
N ALA A 91 5.62 -6.33 15.94
CA ALA A 91 6.56 -5.24 16.11
C ALA A 91 7.29 -5.34 17.45
N LEU A 92 6.59 -5.68 18.54
CA LEU A 92 7.19 -5.87 19.86
C LEU A 92 8.14 -7.08 19.90
N ALA A 93 7.82 -8.17 19.22
CA ALA A 93 8.65 -9.39 19.20
C ALA A 93 9.89 -9.31 18.29
N ALA A 94 9.89 -8.48 17.25
CA ALA A 94 11.00 -8.36 16.31
C ALA A 94 12.22 -7.65 16.91
N ASP A 95 13.44 -7.95 16.42
CA ASP A 95 14.64 -7.19 16.78
C ASP A 95 14.74 -5.86 16.01
N GLN A 96 14.18 -5.80 14.79
CA GLN A 96 14.07 -4.61 13.95
C GLN A 96 12.71 -4.51 13.28
N VAL A 97 12.22 -3.28 13.12
CA VAL A 97 10.95 -2.97 12.45
C VAL A 97 11.22 -1.99 11.32
N PHE A 98 10.92 -2.39 10.09
CA PHE A 98 11.14 -1.56 8.91
C PHE A 98 9.82 -1.05 8.36
N PHE A 99 9.79 0.21 7.94
CA PHE A 99 8.64 0.82 7.26
C PHE A 99 9.05 1.31 5.87
N ASN A 100 8.10 1.28 4.93
CA ASN A 100 8.29 1.76 3.56
C ASN A 100 8.36 3.30 3.44
N SER A 101 7.97 4.05 4.48
CA SER A 101 8.03 5.51 4.57
C SER A 101 8.14 5.99 6.02
N GLU A 102 8.59 7.23 6.20
CA GLU A 102 8.51 7.94 7.48
C GLU A 102 7.05 8.16 7.85
N PHE A 103 6.22 8.59 6.89
CA PHE A 103 4.77 8.74 7.11
C PHE A 103 4.14 7.47 7.67
N HIS A 104 4.44 6.30 7.10
CA HIS A 104 3.90 5.03 7.58
C HIS A 104 4.39 4.72 9.00
N MET A 105 5.69 4.87 9.27
CA MET A 105 6.26 4.66 10.60
C MET A 105 5.61 5.55 11.65
N GLU A 106 5.48 6.85 11.38
CA GLU A 106 4.83 7.83 12.26
C GLU A 106 3.36 7.46 12.47
N SER A 107 2.61 7.15 11.40
CA SER A 107 1.19 6.76 11.50
C SER A 107 0.98 5.54 12.40
N PHE A 108 1.91 4.58 12.38
CA PHE A 108 1.86 3.39 13.22
C PHE A 108 2.14 3.73 14.69
N LEU A 109 3.23 4.45 14.94
CA LEU A 109 3.65 4.84 16.30
C LEU A 109 2.63 5.77 16.97
N GLU A 110 2.01 6.68 16.24
CA GLU A 110 0.97 7.59 16.76
C GLU A 110 -0.36 6.88 17.04
N ALA A 111 -0.70 5.86 16.25
CA ALA A 111 -1.93 5.07 16.45
C ALA A 111 -1.83 4.14 17.68
N LEU A 112 -0.64 3.63 17.99
CA LEU A 112 -0.42 2.64 19.06
C LEU A 112 -0.94 3.10 20.44
N PRO A 113 -0.65 4.31 20.96
CA PRO A 113 -1.18 4.74 22.25
C PRO A 113 -2.70 4.77 22.32
N GLY A 114 -3.36 5.17 21.24
CA GLY A 114 -4.82 5.19 21.13
C GLY A 114 -5.40 3.78 21.13
N PHE A 115 -4.77 2.86 20.39
CA PHE A 115 -5.12 1.45 20.35
C PHE A 115 -4.98 0.77 21.73
N LEU A 116 -3.82 0.91 22.37
CA LEU A 116 -3.52 0.28 23.66
C LEU A 116 -4.41 0.79 24.80
N LYS A 117 -4.84 2.06 24.76
CA LYS A 117 -5.77 2.64 25.75
C LYS A 117 -7.16 1.98 25.76
N GLN A 118 -7.51 1.25 24.71
CA GLN A 118 -8.77 0.49 24.63
C GLN A 118 -8.74 -0.76 25.51
N PHE A 119 -7.57 -1.24 25.92
CA PHE A 119 -7.47 -2.45 26.75
C PHE A 119 -7.91 -2.17 28.19
N PRO A 120 -8.59 -3.16 28.81
CA PRO A 120 -9.22 -2.97 30.12
C PRO A 120 -8.20 -2.82 31.26
N ASP A 121 -7.03 -3.44 31.14
CA ASP A 121 -5.94 -3.40 32.13
C ASP A 121 -4.59 -3.64 31.42
N HIS A 122 -3.47 -3.42 32.12
CA HIS A 122 -2.10 -3.70 31.65
C HIS A 122 -1.86 -3.25 30.21
N ARG A 123 -2.08 -1.96 29.97
CA ARG A 123 -2.10 -1.38 28.61
C ARG A 123 -0.74 -1.31 27.94
N GLU A 124 0.35 -1.62 28.64
CA GLU A 124 1.72 -1.66 28.10
C GLU A 124 2.15 -0.41 27.31
N LEU A 125 1.73 0.80 27.70
CA LEU A 125 2.03 2.03 26.95
C LEU A 125 3.54 2.30 26.77
N ASN A 126 4.38 1.80 27.68
CA ASN A 126 5.84 1.92 27.59
C ASN A 126 6.41 1.13 26.40
N SER A 127 5.75 0.07 25.97
CA SER A 127 6.16 -0.75 24.82
C SER A 127 6.18 0.03 23.50
N VAL A 128 5.46 1.16 23.41
CA VAL A 128 5.51 2.04 22.23
C VAL A 128 6.92 2.60 22.04
N ASN A 129 7.60 3.00 23.12
CA ASN A 129 8.98 3.48 23.05
C ASN A 129 9.96 2.34 22.73
N GLU A 130 9.71 1.13 23.25
CA GLU A 130 10.53 -0.05 22.93
C GLU A 130 10.45 -0.40 21.44
N ILE A 131 9.25 -0.32 20.86
CA ILE A 131 9.04 -0.49 19.42
C ILE A 131 9.74 0.65 18.66
N LYS A 132 9.54 1.91 19.06
CA LYS A 132 10.13 3.07 18.38
C LYS A 132 11.66 2.99 18.24
N ILE A 133 12.37 2.52 19.27
CA ILE A 133 13.84 2.45 19.27
C ILE A 133 14.40 1.50 18.19
N LYS A 134 13.61 0.52 17.77
CA LYS A 134 13.98 -0.45 16.72
C LYS A 134 13.27 -0.21 15.39
N CYS A 135 12.52 0.89 15.26
CA CYS A 135 11.92 1.28 14.00
C CYS A 135 12.95 1.99 13.11
N SER A 136 12.92 1.72 11.81
CA SER A 136 13.63 2.50 10.81
C SER A 136 12.92 2.46 9.47
N VAL A 137 13.18 3.45 8.62
CA VAL A 137 12.61 3.53 7.28
C VAL A 137 13.57 2.90 6.28
N ILE A 138 13.05 1.95 5.50
CA ILE A 138 13.69 1.44 4.28
C ILE A 138 12.64 1.56 3.19
N HIS A 139 12.83 2.50 2.27
CA HIS A 139 11.93 2.66 1.14
C HIS A 139 11.89 1.41 0.25
N LEU A 140 10.75 1.18 -0.39
CA LEU A 140 10.60 0.03 -1.27
C LEU A 140 11.51 0.19 -2.50
N GLY A 141 12.33 -0.82 -2.76
CA GLY A 141 13.11 -0.88 -3.99
C GLY A 141 12.22 -1.09 -5.21
N ILE A 142 12.23 -0.14 -6.14
CA ILE A 142 11.55 -0.26 -7.44
C ILE A 142 12.61 -0.37 -8.54
N ASP A 143 12.51 -1.40 -9.38
CA ASP A 143 13.30 -1.51 -10.59
C ASP A 143 12.72 -0.55 -11.65
N LEU A 144 13.15 0.71 -11.62
CA LEU A 144 12.65 1.75 -12.53
C LEU A 144 13.31 1.69 -13.92
N LYS A 145 14.54 1.16 -14.03
CA LYS A 145 15.27 1.08 -15.30
C LYS A 145 14.57 0.20 -16.34
N ARG A 146 13.71 -0.72 -15.89
CA ARG A 146 12.88 -1.53 -16.80
C ARG A 146 11.93 -0.68 -17.68
N PHE A 147 11.67 0.58 -17.33
CA PHE A 147 10.84 1.49 -18.11
C PHE A 147 11.60 2.16 -19.27
N ASP A 148 12.94 2.23 -19.22
CA ASP A 148 13.78 2.97 -20.19
C ASP A 148 13.52 2.55 -21.65
N LYS A 149 13.27 1.25 -21.88
CA LYS A 149 13.05 0.70 -23.22
C LYS A 149 11.75 1.14 -23.90
N TYR A 150 10.83 1.77 -23.17
CA TYR A 150 9.53 2.21 -23.69
C TYR A 150 9.43 3.73 -23.81
N GLN A 151 10.54 4.44 -23.64
CA GLN A 151 10.56 5.89 -23.74
C GLN A 151 9.99 6.33 -25.09
N THR A 152 9.01 7.22 -25.02
CA THR A 152 8.33 7.78 -26.20
C THR A 152 8.06 9.26 -25.98
N LYS A 153 7.72 9.96 -27.05
CA LYS A 153 7.43 11.40 -26.99
C LYS A 153 5.96 11.63 -26.66
N SER A 154 5.71 12.65 -25.85
CA SER A 154 4.35 13.14 -25.62
C SER A 154 3.74 13.78 -26.88
N SER A 155 2.42 13.86 -26.89
CA SER A 155 1.60 14.39 -28.00
C SER A 155 1.31 15.88 -27.79
N ASP A 156 0.94 16.60 -28.87
CA ASP A 156 0.52 18.02 -28.79
C ASP A 156 -0.68 18.32 -27.87
N CYS A 157 -1.44 17.31 -27.44
CA CYS A 157 -2.57 17.47 -26.52
C CYS A 157 -2.22 16.80 -25.19
N PRO A 158 -2.29 17.52 -24.05
CA PRO A 158 -1.90 16.99 -22.74
C PRO A 158 -2.64 15.70 -22.41
N LEU A 159 -1.90 14.67 -22.00
CA LEU A 159 -2.43 13.40 -21.51
C LEU A 159 -2.40 13.38 -19.98
N ILE A 160 -3.59 13.34 -19.39
CA ILE A 160 -3.79 13.17 -17.96
C ILE A 160 -3.88 11.68 -17.65
N LEU A 161 -3.13 11.25 -16.64
CA LEU A 161 -3.01 9.86 -16.21
C LEU A 161 -3.74 9.62 -14.88
N TRP A 162 -4.40 8.47 -14.81
CA TRP A 162 -4.73 7.77 -13.57
C TRP A 162 -4.08 6.38 -13.66
N ASN A 163 -3.18 6.03 -12.75
CA ASN A 163 -2.53 4.70 -12.74
C ASN A 163 -2.70 3.93 -11.43
N HIS A 164 -3.68 4.31 -10.62
CA HIS A 164 -4.01 3.62 -9.38
C HIS A 164 -5.03 2.50 -9.61
N ARG A 165 -5.13 1.56 -8.67
CA ARG A 165 -6.21 0.57 -8.61
C ARG A 165 -7.57 1.28 -8.51
N TRP A 166 -8.61 0.64 -9.01
CA TRP A 166 -9.96 1.21 -9.00
C TRP A 166 -10.63 0.99 -7.64
N GLU A 167 -10.17 1.75 -6.65
CA GLU A 167 -10.57 1.62 -5.25
C GLU A 167 -10.95 2.98 -4.64
N TYR A 168 -11.83 2.94 -3.64
CA TYR A 168 -12.35 4.16 -2.98
C TYR A 168 -11.27 4.96 -2.25
N ASP A 169 -10.27 4.30 -1.68
CA ASP A 169 -9.20 4.95 -0.94
C ASP A 169 -8.30 5.80 -1.86
N LYS A 170 -8.30 5.54 -3.16
CA LYS A 170 -7.62 6.38 -4.16
C LYS A 170 -8.39 7.64 -4.55
N ASN A 171 -9.61 7.80 -4.03
CA ASN A 171 -10.49 8.96 -4.22
C ASN A 171 -10.72 9.35 -5.69
N PRO A 172 -11.25 8.43 -6.51
CA PRO A 172 -11.58 8.71 -7.91
C PRO A 172 -12.62 9.82 -8.07
N GLU A 173 -13.49 10.05 -7.09
CA GLU A 173 -14.51 11.10 -7.10
C GLU A 173 -13.88 12.50 -7.18
N LEU A 174 -12.86 12.78 -6.36
CA LEU A 174 -12.15 14.05 -6.43
C LEU A 174 -11.41 14.19 -7.76
N PHE A 175 -10.79 13.11 -8.24
CA PHE A 175 -10.06 13.13 -9.51
C PHE A 175 -10.98 13.50 -10.68
N PHE A 176 -12.08 12.77 -10.86
CA PHE A 176 -13.00 13.01 -11.98
C PHE A 176 -13.70 14.37 -11.86
N SER A 177 -14.11 14.80 -10.66
CA SER A 177 -14.74 16.12 -10.48
C SER A 177 -13.81 17.29 -10.78
N VAL A 178 -12.50 17.15 -10.55
CA VAL A 178 -11.51 18.14 -10.99
C VAL A 178 -11.40 18.16 -12.51
N LEU A 179 -11.38 17.01 -13.17
CA LEU A 179 -11.32 16.94 -14.63
C LEU A 179 -12.57 17.50 -15.31
N GLU A 180 -13.75 17.36 -14.70
CA GLU A 180 -14.97 18.01 -15.18
C GLU A 180 -14.80 19.53 -15.19
N LYS A 181 -14.28 20.13 -14.12
CA LYS A 181 -14.00 21.57 -14.06
C LYS A 181 -12.95 22.02 -15.09
N VAL A 182 -11.91 21.22 -15.31
CA VAL A 182 -10.89 21.50 -16.33
C VAL A 182 -11.51 21.48 -17.73
N ARG A 183 -12.37 20.51 -18.03
CA ARG A 183 -13.11 20.44 -19.30
C ARG A 183 -14.06 21.63 -19.47
N ASP A 184 -14.83 21.95 -18.44
CA ASP A 184 -15.88 22.97 -18.48
C ASP A 184 -15.31 24.40 -18.59
N THR A 185 -14.03 24.58 -18.24
CA THR A 185 -13.27 25.82 -18.49
C THR A 185 -12.69 25.91 -19.92
N GLY A 186 -12.99 24.95 -20.80
CA GLY A 186 -12.61 24.95 -22.21
C GLY A 186 -11.23 24.37 -22.50
N ASN A 187 -10.55 23.77 -21.51
CA ASN A 187 -9.24 23.16 -21.71
C ASN A 187 -9.38 21.80 -22.39
N ARG A 188 -8.56 21.56 -23.42
CA ARG A 188 -8.50 20.27 -24.13
C ARG A 188 -7.46 19.36 -23.47
N PHE A 189 -7.83 18.12 -23.24
CA PHE A 189 -6.93 17.08 -22.75
C PHE A 189 -7.38 15.69 -23.22
N LYS A 190 -6.45 14.75 -23.22
CA LYS A 190 -6.68 13.31 -23.32
C LYS A 190 -6.61 12.68 -21.93
N LEU A 191 -7.28 11.55 -21.75
CA LEU A 191 -7.37 10.85 -20.47
C LEU A 191 -7.00 9.37 -20.65
N ALA A 192 -6.02 8.91 -19.88
CA ALA A 192 -5.69 7.49 -19.72
C ALA A 192 -6.00 7.07 -18.29
N VAL A 193 -7.01 6.21 -18.13
CA VAL A 193 -7.33 5.58 -16.85
C VAL A 193 -6.87 4.13 -16.89
N LEU A 194 -5.76 3.85 -16.21
CA LEU A 194 -5.19 2.51 -16.06
C LEU A 194 -5.67 1.89 -14.74
N GLY A 195 -5.10 0.73 -14.40
CA GLY A 195 -5.35 0.05 -13.14
C GLY A 195 -6.29 -1.14 -13.26
N GLU A 196 -6.08 -2.13 -12.39
CA GLU A 196 -6.92 -3.32 -12.33
C GLU A 196 -8.31 -2.98 -11.79
N ASN A 197 -9.33 -3.53 -12.43
CA ASN A 197 -10.71 -3.46 -11.98
C ASN A 197 -11.08 -4.79 -11.33
N PHE A 198 -11.28 -4.78 -10.01
CA PHE A 198 -11.82 -5.92 -9.28
C PHE A 198 -13.35 -5.95 -9.37
N SER A 199 -14.00 -7.06 -8.99
CA SER A 199 -15.46 -7.24 -9.13
C SER A 199 -16.33 -6.17 -8.45
N GLN A 200 -15.75 -5.28 -7.62
CA GLN A 200 -16.41 -4.14 -7.00
C GLN A 200 -15.55 -2.87 -7.16
N SER A 201 -15.61 -2.23 -8.33
CA SER A 201 -15.06 -0.88 -8.51
C SER A 201 -16.09 0.20 -8.14
N PRO A 202 -15.65 1.38 -7.68
CA PRO A 202 -16.54 2.54 -7.46
C PRO A 202 -17.39 2.91 -8.68
N ASP A 203 -18.67 3.22 -8.46
CA ASP A 203 -19.62 3.58 -9.52
C ASP A 203 -19.19 4.81 -10.35
N ILE A 204 -18.38 5.69 -9.75
CA ILE A 204 -17.87 6.88 -10.41
C ILE A 204 -17.06 6.54 -11.67
N PHE A 205 -16.36 5.40 -11.73
CA PHE A 205 -15.66 4.99 -12.95
C PHE A 205 -16.64 4.77 -14.11
N ASN A 206 -17.77 4.11 -13.88
CA ASN A 206 -18.79 3.89 -14.91
C ASN A 206 -19.43 5.20 -15.39
N GLN A 207 -19.60 6.17 -14.48
CA GLN A 207 -20.12 7.49 -14.82
C GLN A 207 -19.08 8.29 -15.62
N ALA A 208 -17.84 8.34 -15.13
CA ALA A 208 -16.72 9.03 -15.76
C ALA A 208 -16.45 8.50 -17.17
N GLN A 209 -16.54 7.19 -17.41
CA GLN A 209 -16.37 6.62 -18.74
C GLN A 209 -17.34 7.21 -19.77
N LYS A 210 -18.59 7.48 -19.36
CA LYS A 210 -19.60 8.13 -20.22
C LYS A 210 -19.33 9.63 -20.35
N THR A 211 -19.04 10.29 -19.23
CA THR A 211 -18.80 11.73 -19.16
C THR A 211 -17.58 12.17 -19.98
N PHE A 212 -16.52 11.37 -19.99
CA PHE A 212 -15.25 11.68 -20.65
C PHE A 212 -15.01 10.87 -21.93
N HIS A 213 -16.05 10.29 -22.55
CA HIS A 213 -15.89 9.42 -23.73
C HIS A 213 -15.06 10.04 -24.87
N ASN A 214 -15.15 11.36 -25.08
CA ASN A 214 -14.38 12.07 -26.10
C ASN A 214 -12.92 12.38 -25.70
N ASN A 215 -12.60 12.30 -24.40
CA ASN A 215 -11.26 12.55 -23.88
C ASN A 215 -10.47 11.24 -23.69
N ILE A 216 -11.17 10.12 -23.47
CA ILE A 216 -10.56 8.84 -23.13
C ILE A 216 -9.79 8.28 -24.33
N VAL A 217 -8.51 7.98 -24.10
CA VAL A 217 -7.64 7.26 -25.04
C VAL A 217 -7.25 5.86 -24.53
N GLN A 218 -7.42 5.61 -23.24
CA GLN A 218 -7.21 4.31 -22.60
C GLN A 218 -8.11 4.19 -21.37
N TRP A 219 -8.71 3.01 -21.19
CA TRP A 219 -9.60 2.73 -20.07
C TRP A 219 -9.46 1.29 -19.57
N GLY A 220 -9.05 1.15 -18.31
CA GLY A 220 -8.90 -0.11 -17.60
C GLY A 220 -7.51 -0.74 -17.68
N TYR A 221 -7.44 -1.97 -17.19
CA TYR A 221 -6.21 -2.72 -17.01
C TYR A 221 -5.45 -2.97 -18.32
N THR A 222 -4.16 -2.69 -18.32
CA THR A 222 -3.22 -3.01 -19.41
C THR A 222 -2.77 -4.46 -19.30
N LYS A 223 -2.91 -5.24 -20.38
CA LYS A 223 -2.64 -6.69 -20.35
C LYS A 223 -1.16 -7.04 -20.22
N SER A 224 -0.28 -6.14 -20.61
CA SER A 224 1.17 -6.31 -20.55
C SER A 224 1.83 -5.18 -19.77
N PHE A 225 3.02 -5.47 -19.24
CA PHE A 225 3.86 -4.45 -18.65
C PHE A 225 4.32 -3.42 -19.69
N ASP A 226 4.58 -3.87 -20.91
CA ASP A 226 5.01 -3.05 -22.05
C ASP A 226 3.97 -1.94 -22.33
N ASP A 227 2.70 -2.30 -22.43
CA ASP A 227 1.60 -1.34 -22.63
C ASP A 227 1.50 -0.34 -21.46
N TYR A 228 1.65 -0.82 -20.22
CA TYR A 228 1.63 0.03 -19.03
C TYR A 228 2.75 1.06 -19.06
N ALA A 229 3.98 0.62 -19.31
CA ALA A 229 5.17 1.46 -19.38
C ALA A 229 5.06 2.51 -20.49
N GLU A 230 4.56 2.14 -21.67
CA GLU A 230 4.30 3.10 -22.74
C GLU A 230 3.29 4.17 -22.34
N TRP A 231 2.22 3.81 -21.61
CA TRP A 231 1.25 4.80 -21.14
C TRP A 231 1.82 5.76 -20.12
N LEU A 232 2.72 5.32 -19.25
CA LEU A 232 3.43 6.22 -18.33
C LEU A 232 4.28 7.22 -19.11
N TRP A 233 5.10 6.77 -20.07
CA TRP A 233 5.91 7.67 -20.90
C TRP A 233 5.11 8.60 -21.81
N LYS A 234 3.89 8.22 -22.20
CA LYS A 234 2.99 9.07 -22.98
C LYS A 234 2.33 10.15 -22.13
N ALA A 235 2.22 9.96 -20.82
CA ALA A 235 1.45 10.82 -19.94
C ALA A 235 2.24 12.09 -19.57
N ASP A 236 1.55 13.21 -19.55
CA ASP A 236 2.14 14.51 -19.20
C ASP A 236 1.87 14.87 -17.73
N ILE A 237 0.67 14.55 -17.22
CA ILE A 237 0.23 15.01 -15.89
C ILE A 237 -0.40 13.85 -15.11
N LEU A 238 0.00 13.69 -13.85
CA LEU A 238 -0.58 12.72 -12.90
C LEU A 238 -1.17 13.45 -11.68
N PRO A 239 -2.47 13.79 -11.69
CA PRO A 239 -3.18 14.23 -10.49
C PRO A 239 -3.39 13.08 -9.52
N VAL A 240 -2.90 13.22 -8.29
CA VAL A 240 -3.05 12.19 -7.24
C VAL A 240 -4.01 12.69 -6.16
N THR A 241 -5.10 11.95 -5.96
CA THR A 241 -6.17 12.32 -5.02
C THR A 241 -6.30 11.37 -3.83
N SER A 242 -5.44 10.36 -3.74
CA SER A 242 -5.50 9.27 -2.77
C SER A 242 -5.65 9.74 -1.32
N ASN A 243 -6.62 9.12 -0.62
CA ASN A 243 -6.87 9.26 0.81
C ASN A 243 -6.05 8.31 1.67
N GLN A 244 -5.51 7.24 1.09
CA GLN A 244 -4.62 6.30 1.75
C GLN A 244 -3.49 5.86 0.80
N GLU A 245 -2.26 5.95 1.28
CA GLU A 245 -1.05 5.49 0.61
C GLU A 245 0.11 5.47 1.62
N PHE A 246 0.89 4.39 1.63
CA PHE A 246 2.06 4.27 2.51
C PHE A 246 3.39 4.36 1.76
N PHE A 247 3.40 4.24 0.42
CA PHE A 247 4.64 4.46 -0.34
C PHE A 247 4.46 5.11 -1.71
N GLY A 248 3.39 4.79 -2.44
CA GLY A 248 3.12 5.46 -3.72
C GLY A 248 3.93 4.92 -4.90
N ALA A 249 4.11 3.60 -4.99
CA ALA A 249 4.90 2.98 -6.07
C ALA A 249 4.46 3.42 -7.48
N SER A 250 3.15 3.49 -7.74
CA SER A 250 2.64 3.93 -9.05
C SER A 250 2.98 5.39 -9.35
N VAL A 251 3.08 6.24 -8.32
CA VAL A 251 3.51 7.64 -8.48
C VAL A 251 4.99 7.69 -8.85
N MET A 252 5.84 6.92 -8.15
CA MET A 252 7.27 6.86 -8.45
C MET A 252 7.56 6.32 -9.85
N GLU A 253 6.81 5.31 -10.31
CA GLU A 253 6.90 4.80 -11.68
C GLU A 253 6.55 5.88 -12.71
N ALA A 254 5.50 6.67 -12.48
CA ALA A 254 5.09 7.72 -13.39
C ALA A 254 6.08 8.90 -13.41
N ILE A 255 6.56 9.33 -12.24
CA ILE A 255 7.59 10.38 -12.11
C ILE A 255 8.86 9.97 -12.86
N TYR A 256 9.28 8.71 -12.74
CA TYR A 256 10.44 8.20 -13.47
C TYR A 256 10.26 8.26 -15.00
N CYS A 257 9.03 8.13 -15.48
CA CYS A 257 8.67 8.22 -16.89
C CYS A 257 8.36 9.67 -17.34
N ASP A 258 8.93 10.67 -16.68
CA ASP A 258 8.75 12.11 -16.94
C ASP A 258 7.30 12.62 -16.84
N THR A 259 6.38 11.88 -16.19
CA THR A 259 5.02 12.37 -15.93
C THR A 259 5.03 13.36 -14.77
N TRP A 260 4.52 14.57 -14.98
CA TRP A 260 4.49 15.61 -13.94
C TRP A 260 3.42 15.31 -12.87
N PRO A 261 3.80 15.08 -11.61
CA PRO A 261 2.84 14.75 -10.57
C PRO A 261 2.19 16.01 -9.96
N ILE A 262 0.90 15.94 -9.63
CA ILE A 262 0.23 16.89 -8.75
C ILE A 262 -0.14 16.11 -7.48
N LEU A 263 0.72 16.20 -6.47
CA LEU A 263 0.59 15.43 -5.24
C LEU A 263 -0.11 16.22 -4.13
N PRO A 264 -0.89 15.56 -3.27
CA PRO A 264 -1.49 16.21 -2.12
C PRO A 264 -0.44 16.37 -1.00
N ASN A 265 -0.52 17.45 -0.22
CA ASN A 265 0.35 17.70 0.92
C ASN A 265 -0.08 16.88 2.16
N ARG A 266 -0.03 15.54 2.04
CA ARG A 266 -0.39 14.54 3.06
C ARG A 266 0.13 13.17 2.65
N LEU A 267 0.01 12.18 3.54
CA LEU A 267 0.49 10.80 3.32
C LEU A 267 2.01 10.80 3.12
N THR A 268 2.52 9.77 2.44
CA THR A 268 3.93 9.63 2.08
C THR A 268 4.42 10.67 1.05
N TYR A 269 3.52 11.25 0.25
CA TYR A 269 3.91 12.01 -0.94
C TYR A 269 4.90 13.17 -0.72
N PRO A 270 4.82 13.98 0.36
CA PRO A 270 5.78 15.06 0.59
C PRO A 270 7.23 14.58 0.77
N GLU A 271 7.45 13.33 1.18
CA GLU A 271 8.80 12.79 1.42
C GLU A 271 9.43 12.15 0.16
N LEU A 272 8.62 11.91 -0.89
CA LEU A 272 9.05 11.21 -2.10
C LEU A 272 9.69 12.12 -3.15
N ILE A 273 9.64 13.44 -2.95
CA ILE A 273 10.15 14.47 -3.88
C ILE A 273 11.39 15.15 -3.29
#